data_AF-A0A951KZ97-F1
#
_entry.id   AF-A0A951KZ97-F1
#
_cell.length_a   1.000
_cell.length_b   1.000
_cell.length_c   1.000
_cell.angle_alpha   90.00
_cell.angle_beta   90.00
_cell.angle_gamma   90.00
#
_symmetry.space_group_name_H-M   'P 1'
#
loop_
_entity.id
_entity.type
_entity.pdbx_description
1 polymer ?
#
loop_
_entity_poly.entity_id
_entity_poly.type
_entity_poly.pdbx_seq_one_letter_code
_entity_poly.pdbx_strand_id
1 'polypeptide(L)'
;MSHDTIVLLDAAGRRRSPATRSGYLAGRAPHNKGMQYPPDPPRAEEIILVMRQAGQDRHGLRIRALIAVLWRGGLRISEALALNETDVDPRRGSVMVRHGKGEKRREAGMDPFGFEQLAAWLTHRVLLPPGPLFCVIGGTTRGRRWSATAARAELRQLAVDAGVRRRFAPHQYADMIVKPNCARSCCSGRSNGRGLSAY
;
A
#
# COMPACT_ATOMS: atom_id res chain seq x y z
N MET A 1 2.97 6.05 -55.54
CA MET A 1 3.32 6.95 -54.42
C MET A 1 3.62 6.09 -53.22
N SER A 2 4.90 5.89 -52.93
CA SER A 2 5.40 4.96 -51.91
C SER A 2 5.17 5.55 -50.52
N HIS A 3 4.31 4.93 -49.71
CA HIS A 3 4.17 5.28 -48.30
C HIS A 3 5.37 4.73 -47.53
N ASP A 4 6.37 5.59 -47.32
CA ASP A 4 7.48 5.32 -46.41
C ASP A 4 6.93 5.02 -45.01
N THR A 5 6.95 3.75 -44.64
CA THR A 5 6.53 3.31 -43.30
C THR A 5 7.67 3.65 -42.36
N ILE A 6 7.62 4.81 -41.71
CA ILE A 6 8.59 5.23 -40.68
C ILE A 6 8.68 4.11 -39.63
N VAL A 7 9.80 3.38 -39.65
CA VAL A 7 10.09 2.31 -38.69
C VAL A 7 10.49 2.96 -37.37
N LEU A 8 9.56 3.01 -36.42
CA LEU A 8 9.81 3.55 -35.08
C LEU A 8 10.68 2.57 -34.28
N LEU A 9 11.91 2.99 -33.97
CA LEU A 9 12.88 2.24 -33.17
C LEU A 9 12.85 2.67 -31.70
N ASP A 10 13.15 1.75 -30.78
CA ASP A 10 13.35 2.04 -29.36
C ASP A 10 14.71 2.72 -29.12
N ALA A 11 14.98 3.14 -27.88
CA ALA A 11 16.26 3.79 -27.53
C ALA A 11 17.49 2.88 -27.74
N ALA A 12 17.28 1.58 -27.94
CA ALA A 12 18.32 0.59 -28.24
C ALA A 12 18.35 0.22 -29.74
N GLY A 13 17.66 0.95 -30.61
CA GLY A 13 17.65 0.72 -32.06
C GLY A 13 16.79 -0.47 -32.53
N ARG A 14 15.99 -1.09 -31.66
CA ARG A 14 15.12 -2.22 -32.01
C ARG A 14 13.76 -1.73 -32.49
N ARG A 15 13.13 -2.45 -33.42
CA ARG A 15 11.75 -2.14 -33.84
C ARG A 15 10.81 -2.13 -32.62
N ARG A 16 10.11 -1.02 -32.42
CA ARG A 16 9.10 -0.95 -31.34
C ARG A 16 7.93 -1.86 -31.68
N SER A 17 7.55 -2.69 -30.70
CA SER A 17 6.30 -3.45 -30.75
C SER A 17 5.12 -2.52 -31.03
N PRO A 18 4.19 -2.88 -31.91
CA PRO A 18 2.99 -2.06 -32.17
C PRO A 18 2.20 -1.74 -30.90
N ALA A 19 2.23 -2.65 -29.92
CA ALA A 19 1.57 -2.51 -28.62
C ALA A 19 2.06 -1.32 -27.77
N THR A 20 3.27 -0.80 -28.01
CA THR A 20 3.82 0.34 -27.27
C THR A 20 3.61 1.67 -27.98
N ARG A 21 2.88 1.68 -29.10
CA ARG A 21 2.55 2.90 -29.84
C ARG A 21 1.41 3.67 -29.15
N SER A 22 1.53 4.99 -29.13
CA SER A 22 0.42 5.87 -28.77
C SER A 22 -0.78 5.56 -29.66
N GLY A 23 -1.94 5.31 -29.07
CA GLY A 23 -3.17 4.96 -29.80
C GLY A 23 -3.34 3.48 -30.18
N TYR A 24 -2.41 2.57 -29.84
CA TYR A 24 -2.59 1.13 -30.14
C TYR A 24 -3.88 0.54 -29.55
N LEU A 25 -4.28 1.02 -28.38
CA LEU A 25 -5.53 0.64 -27.70
C LEU A 25 -6.67 1.65 -27.94
N ALA A 26 -6.50 2.64 -28.82
CA ALA A 26 -7.55 3.64 -29.07
C ALA A 26 -8.81 2.94 -29.60
N GLY A 27 -9.95 3.23 -28.97
CA GLY A 27 -11.25 2.60 -29.29
C GLY A 27 -11.40 1.14 -28.84
N ARG A 28 -10.34 0.50 -28.31
CA ARG A 28 -10.43 -0.88 -27.81
C ARG A 28 -10.68 -0.87 -26.30
N ALA A 29 -11.79 -1.48 -25.91
CA ALA A 29 -11.99 -1.83 -24.52
C ALA A 29 -10.86 -2.76 -24.05
N PRO A 30 -10.38 -2.62 -22.79
CA PRO A 30 -9.56 -3.66 -22.18
C PRO A 30 -10.26 -5.00 -22.30
N HIS A 31 -9.52 -6.08 -22.55
CA HIS A 31 -10.05 -7.45 -22.63
C HIS A 31 -10.93 -7.82 -21.42
N ASN A 32 -10.61 -7.23 -20.27
CA ASN A 32 -11.22 -7.43 -18.97
C ASN A 32 -12.32 -6.39 -18.66
N LYS A 33 -12.76 -5.58 -19.65
CA LYS A 33 -13.91 -4.67 -19.48
C LYS A 33 -15.18 -5.49 -19.28
N GLY A 34 -15.91 -5.23 -18.19
CA GLY A 34 -17.12 -5.97 -17.83
C GLY A 34 -16.87 -7.29 -17.08
N MET A 35 -15.61 -7.73 -16.96
CA MET A 35 -15.24 -8.90 -16.17
C MET A 35 -15.05 -8.48 -14.71
N GLN A 36 -15.90 -8.99 -13.81
CA GLN A 36 -15.75 -8.80 -12.37
C GLN A 36 -15.21 -10.10 -11.77
N TYR A 37 -13.94 -10.10 -11.41
CA TYR A 37 -13.32 -11.23 -10.75
C TYR A 37 -13.73 -11.23 -9.26
N PRO A 38 -14.17 -12.37 -8.70
CA PRO A 38 -14.42 -12.48 -7.28
C PRO A 38 -13.14 -12.11 -6.50
N PRO A 39 -13.24 -11.34 -5.41
CA PRO A 39 -12.11 -11.16 -4.52
C PRO A 39 -11.75 -12.51 -3.88
N ASP A 40 -10.49 -12.95 -4.04
CA ASP A 40 -9.92 -14.12 -3.35
C ASP A 40 -8.89 -13.62 -2.32
N PRO A 41 -9.33 -13.06 -1.17
CA PRO A 41 -8.40 -12.65 -0.13
C PRO A 41 -7.69 -13.88 0.46
N PRO A 42 -6.39 -13.75 0.84
CA PRO A 42 -5.70 -14.82 1.58
C PRO A 42 -6.40 -15.06 2.90
N ARG A 43 -6.45 -16.27 3.44
CA ARG A 43 -7.04 -16.51 4.77
C ARG A 43 -6.16 -15.94 5.89
N ALA A 44 -6.73 -15.69 7.07
CA ALA A 44 -5.96 -15.18 8.20
C ALA A 44 -4.79 -16.12 8.58
N GLU A 45 -5.01 -17.43 8.49
CA GLU A 45 -3.99 -18.45 8.73
C GLU A 45 -2.84 -18.34 7.72
N GLU A 46 -3.15 -18.13 6.43
CA GLU A 46 -2.15 -17.94 5.39
C GLU A 46 -1.33 -16.67 5.64
N ILE A 47 -1.97 -15.57 6.06
CA ILE A 47 -1.26 -14.34 6.44
C ILE A 47 -0.29 -14.62 7.60
N ILE A 48 -0.75 -15.32 8.63
CA ILE A 48 0.08 -15.66 9.80
C ILE A 48 1.25 -16.56 9.39
N LEU A 49 1.04 -17.55 8.50
CA LEU A 49 2.11 -18.40 7.98
C LEU A 49 3.18 -17.58 7.26
N VAL A 50 2.77 -16.64 6.39
CA VAL A 50 3.72 -15.74 5.70
C VAL A 50 4.46 -14.83 6.67
N MET A 51 3.78 -14.30 7.69
CA MET A 51 4.43 -13.49 8.73
C MET A 51 5.44 -14.29 9.56
N ARG A 52 5.21 -15.59 9.80
CA ARG A 52 6.16 -16.47 10.47
C ARG A 52 7.37 -16.77 9.57
N GLN A 53 7.15 -16.98 8.28
CA GLN A 53 8.21 -17.24 7.30
C GLN A 53 9.20 -16.07 7.15
N ALA A 54 8.73 -14.83 7.36
CA ALA A 54 9.56 -13.64 7.27
C ALA A 54 10.75 -13.59 8.26
N GLY A 55 10.70 -14.33 9.37
CA GLY A 55 11.75 -14.32 10.39
C GLY A 55 11.69 -13.12 11.35
N GLN A 56 12.73 -13.00 12.20
CA GLN A 56 12.86 -11.98 13.25
C GLN A 56 14.01 -10.99 13.00
N ASP A 57 14.70 -11.09 11.86
CA ASP A 57 15.73 -10.14 11.49
C ASP A 57 15.10 -8.80 11.05
N ARG A 58 15.93 -7.77 10.87
CA ARG A 58 15.45 -6.43 10.46
C ARG A 58 14.64 -6.44 9.15
N HIS A 59 14.92 -7.34 8.22
CA HIS A 59 14.14 -7.46 6.98
C HIS A 59 12.78 -8.12 7.27
N GLY A 60 12.77 -9.21 8.05
CA GLY A 60 11.57 -9.88 8.53
C GLY A 60 10.63 -8.97 9.32
N LEU A 61 11.16 -8.16 10.23
CA LEU A 61 10.39 -7.21 11.02
C LEU A 61 9.74 -6.13 10.13
N ARG A 62 10.50 -5.59 9.17
CA ARG A 62 9.98 -4.61 8.20
C ARG A 62 8.81 -5.18 7.39
N ILE A 63 8.93 -6.40 6.87
CA ILE A 63 7.88 -7.01 6.05
C ILE A 63 6.67 -7.42 6.89
N ARG A 64 6.85 -7.92 8.13
CA ARG A 64 5.75 -8.18 9.06
C ARG A 64 4.98 -6.92 9.41
N ALA A 65 5.68 -5.81 9.67
CA ALA A 65 5.06 -4.50 9.86
C ALA A 65 4.29 -4.04 8.62
N LEU A 66 4.83 -4.26 7.42
CA LEU A 66 4.12 -3.95 6.17
C LEU A 66 2.83 -4.78 6.05
N ILE A 67 2.90 -6.10 6.26
CA ILE A 67 1.73 -6.99 6.22
C ILE A 67 0.67 -6.54 7.22
N ALA A 68 1.06 -6.19 8.45
CA ALA A 68 0.16 -5.69 9.47
C ALA A 68 -0.55 -4.40 9.05
N VAL A 69 0.17 -3.42 8.50
CA VAL A 69 -0.43 -2.16 8.01
C VAL A 69 -1.41 -2.40 6.84
N LEU A 70 -1.09 -3.33 5.94
CA LEU A 70 -1.97 -3.69 4.82
C LEU A 70 -3.24 -4.41 5.30
N TRP A 71 -3.09 -5.40 6.18
CA TRP A 71 -4.16 -6.28 6.61
C TRP A 71 -5.04 -5.62 7.69
N ARG A 72 -4.41 -5.09 8.75
CA ARG A 72 -5.10 -4.54 9.92
C ARG A 72 -5.48 -3.07 9.75
N GLY A 73 -4.61 -2.28 9.10
CA GLY A 73 -4.91 -0.89 8.78
C GLY A 73 -5.81 -0.72 7.55
N GLY A 74 -5.87 -1.74 6.68
CA GLY A 74 -6.61 -1.68 5.43
C GLY A 74 -6.05 -0.65 4.44
N LEU A 75 -4.72 -0.45 4.45
CA LEU A 75 -4.04 0.44 3.53
C LEU A 75 -3.72 -0.29 2.22
N ARG A 76 -3.78 0.45 1.11
CA ARG A 76 -3.18 -0.03 -0.15
C ARG A 76 -1.66 -0.02 -0.02
N ILE A 77 -0.98 -0.89 -0.78
CA ILE A 77 0.49 -0.94 -0.75
C ILE A 77 1.16 0.40 -1.09
N SER A 78 0.58 1.18 -2.00
CA SER A 78 1.06 2.52 -2.32
C SER A 78 0.88 3.49 -1.15
N GLU A 79 -0.24 3.42 -0.44
CA GLU A 79 -0.53 4.24 0.74
C GLU A 79 0.43 3.87 1.88
N ALA A 80 0.58 2.57 2.17
CA ALA A 80 1.47 2.07 3.20
C ALA A 80 2.94 2.45 2.95
N LEU A 81 3.43 2.26 1.72
CA LEU A 81 4.80 2.62 1.36
C LEU A 81 5.02 4.13 1.27
N ALA A 82 3.96 4.95 1.20
CA ALA A 82 4.04 6.41 1.22
C ALA A 82 4.09 7.00 2.64
N LEU A 83 3.80 6.20 3.68
CA LEU A 83 3.87 6.65 5.08
C LEU A 83 5.27 7.13 5.47
N ASN A 84 5.31 8.14 6.31
CA ASN A 84 6.49 8.54 7.07
C ASN A 84 6.33 8.14 8.54
N GLU A 85 7.43 8.19 9.29
CA GLU A 85 7.43 7.87 10.72
C GLU A 85 6.45 8.74 11.52
N THR A 86 6.31 10.02 11.13
CA THR A 86 5.40 10.99 11.75
C THR A 86 3.92 10.73 11.51
N ASP A 87 3.59 9.80 10.60
CA ASP A 87 2.21 9.50 10.24
C ASP A 87 1.61 8.41 11.16
N VAL A 88 2.40 7.83 12.04
CA VAL A 88 1.98 6.78 12.96
C VAL A 88 1.71 7.40 14.33
N ASP A 89 0.49 7.26 14.84
CA ASP A 89 0.14 7.62 16.21
C ASP A 89 -0.34 6.37 16.96
N PRO A 90 0.59 5.66 17.65
CA PRO A 90 0.24 4.48 18.44
C PRO A 90 -0.68 4.80 19.62
N ARG A 91 -0.63 6.03 20.17
CA ARG A 91 -1.45 6.42 21.31
C ARG A 91 -2.92 6.55 20.92
N ARG A 92 -3.17 7.05 19.71
CA ARG A 92 -4.51 7.13 19.12
C ARG A 92 -4.95 5.85 18.41
N GLY A 93 -4.05 4.89 18.23
CA GLY A 93 -4.32 3.68 17.48
C GLY A 93 -4.59 3.93 15.99
N SER A 94 -3.97 4.97 15.41
CA SER A 94 -4.26 5.42 14.05
C SER A 94 -3.02 5.71 13.22
N VAL A 95 -3.16 5.56 11.90
CA VAL A 95 -2.15 5.94 10.90
C VAL A 95 -2.76 6.99 9.95
N MET A 96 -2.06 8.10 9.75
CA MET A 96 -2.47 9.19 8.88
C MET A 96 -2.10 8.90 7.42
N VAL A 97 -3.10 8.63 6.58
CA VAL A 97 -2.91 8.45 5.14
C VAL A 97 -3.04 9.80 4.44
N ARG A 98 -1.93 10.34 3.95
CA ARG A 98 -1.88 11.68 3.34
C ARG A 98 -2.44 11.75 1.92
N HIS A 99 -2.22 10.69 1.12
CA HIS A 99 -2.63 10.65 -0.29
C HIS A 99 -3.59 9.46 -0.51
N GLY A 100 -4.86 9.67 -0.18
CA GLY A 100 -5.94 8.73 -0.49
C GLY A 100 -6.53 8.95 -1.89
N LYS A 101 -7.56 8.16 -2.23
CA LYS A 101 -8.36 8.36 -3.45
C LYS A 101 -8.97 9.78 -3.45
N GLY A 102 -8.70 10.55 -4.50
CA GLY A 102 -9.13 11.95 -4.61
C GLY A 102 -8.30 12.93 -3.77
N GLU A 103 -7.06 12.57 -3.42
CA GLU A 103 -6.10 13.37 -2.63
C GLU A 103 -6.57 13.75 -1.22
N LYS A 104 -7.64 13.11 -0.73
CA LYS A 104 -8.14 13.37 0.61
C LYS A 104 -7.30 12.63 1.65
N ARG A 105 -6.96 13.35 2.72
CA ARG A 105 -6.35 12.78 3.92
C ARG A 105 -7.39 11.97 4.68
N ARG A 106 -6.99 10.83 5.26
CA ARG A 106 -7.84 10.06 6.18
C ARG A 106 -7.01 9.42 7.29
N GLU A 107 -7.61 9.28 8.46
CA GLU A 107 -7.08 8.45 9.53
C GLU A 107 -7.54 7.00 9.35
N ALA A 108 -6.58 6.07 9.39
CA ALA A 108 -6.84 4.65 9.37
C ALA A 108 -6.54 4.07 10.75
N GLY A 109 -7.61 3.69 11.48
CA GLY A 109 -7.47 2.92 12.71
C GLY A 109 -6.87 1.55 12.45
N MET A 110 -6.00 1.10 13.36
CA MET A 110 -5.37 -0.22 13.37
C MET A 110 -5.45 -0.79 14.79
N ASP A 111 -5.62 -2.10 14.91
CA ASP A 111 -5.79 -2.77 16.20
C ASP A 111 -4.45 -3.00 16.93
N PRO A 112 -4.46 -3.39 18.21
CA PRO A 112 -3.26 -3.58 19.01
C PRO A 112 -2.24 -4.55 18.38
N PHE A 113 -2.70 -5.67 17.82
CA PHE A 113 -1.80 -6.62 17.14
C PHE A 113 -1.06 -5.99 15.96
N GLY A 114 -1.74 -5.15 15.16
CA GLY A 114 -1.10 -4.42 14.08
C GLY A 114 -0.01 -3.46 14.60
N PHE A 115 -0.26 -2.80 15.73
CA PHE A 115 0.71 -1.91 16.36
C PHE A 115 1.87 -2.65 17.02
N GLU A 116 1.67 -3.82 17.62
CA GLU A 116 2.75 -4.67 18.13
C GLU A 116 3.73 -5.01 17.00
N GLN A 117 3.19 -5.36 15.84
CA GLN A 117 4.02 -5.71 14.69
C GLN A 117 4.75 -4.52 14.10
N LEU A 118 4.12 -3.35 14.12
CA LEU A 118 4.75 -2.10 13.72
C LEU A 118 5.82 -1.65 14.72
N ALA A 119 5.57 -1.78 16.03
CA ALA A 119 6.50 -1.41 17.09
C ALA A 119 7.81 -2.20 17.00
N ALA A 120 7.73 -3.50 16.72
CA ALA A 120 8.91 -4.33 16.52
C ALA A 120 9.77 -3.88 15.33
N TRP A 121 9.18 -3.28 14.29
CA TRP A 121 9.94 -2.63 13.22
C TRP A 121 10.50 -1.28 13.65
N LEU A 122 9.74 -0.49 14.40
CA LEU A 122 10.14 0.85 14.83
C LEU A 122 11.40 0.85 15.71
N THR A 123 11.64 -0.21 16.49
CA THR A 123 12.89 -0.38 17.28
C THR A 123 14.15 -0.43 16.41
N HIS A 124 14.05 -0.94 15.17
CA HIS A 124 15.14 -0.92 14.20
C HIS A 124 15.10 0.33 13.33
N ARG A 125 13.90 0.86 13.05
CA ARG A 125 13.72 2.05 12.22
C ARG A 125 14.44 3.28 12.78
N VAL A 126 14.51 3.42 14.10
CA VAL A 126 15.20 4.53 14.78
C VAL A 126 16.72 4.58 14.47
N LEU A 127 17.32 3.45 14.04
CA LEU A 127 18.72 3.35 13.66
C LEU A 127 19.00 3.74 12.19
N LEU A 128 17.96 4.17 11.47
CA LEU A 128 18.01 4.56 10.06
C LEU A 128 17.73 6.06 9.93
N PRO A 129 18.21 6.72 8.85
CA PRO A 129 17.94 8.13 8.62
C PRO A 129 16.43 8.45 8.69
N PRO A 130 16.02 9.59 9.29
CA PRO A 130 14.61 9.93 9.42
C PRO A 130 13.93 10.07 8.05
N GLY A 131 12.66 9.65 7.95
CA GLY A 131 11.87 9.81 6.75
C GLY A 131 10.79 8.73 6.53
N PRO A 132 10.81 8.01 5.39
CA PRO A 132 9.82 6.97 5.09
C PRO A 132 9.74 5.91 6.18
N LEU A 133 8.52 5.50 6.55
CA LEU A 133 8.29 4.44 7.55
C LEU A 133 8.89 3.12 7.06
N PHE A 134 8.62 2.78 5.80
CA PHE A 134 9.20 1.63 5.12
C PHE A 134 10.30 2.10 4.16
N CYS A 135 11.53 1.76 4.49
CA CYS A 135 12.72 2.23 3.77
C CYS A 135 13.67 1.08 3.42
N VAL A 136 14.64 1.40 2.56
CA VAL A 136 15.76 0.52 2.23
C VAL A 136 16.71 0.48 3.42
N ILE A 137 17.04 -0.73 3.89
CA ILE A 137 17.80 -0.94 5.14
C ILE A 137 19.31 -0.82 4.95
N GLY A 138 19.84 -1.18 3.77
CA GLY A 138 21.28 -1.22 3.49
C GLY A 138 21.67 -0.64 2.13
N GLY A 139 22.98 -0.59 1.88
CA GLY A 139 23.54 -0.07 0.63
C GLY A 139 23.50 1.46 0.50
N THR A 140 23.84 1.96 -0.69
CA THR A 140 23.94 3.39 -1.01
C THR A 140 22.61 4.15 -0.96
N THR A 141 21.49 3.42 -1.01
CA THR A 141 20.13 3.97 -0.96
C THR A 141 19.48 3.83 0.42
N ARG A 142 20.25 3.48 1.46
CA ARG A 142 19.77 3.35 2.84
C ARG A 142 18.95 4.57 3.27
N GLY A 143 17.80 4.31 3.90
CA GLY A 143 16.84 5.34 4.34
C GLY A 143 15.90 5.85 3.25
N ARG A 144 16.18 5.59 1.96
CA ARG A 144 15.23 5.94 0.87
C ARG A 144 13.98 5.07 0.95
N ARG A 145 12.88 5.60 0.40
CA ARG A 145 11.58 4.91 0.35
C ARG A 145 11.73 3.55 -0.33
N TRP A 146 11.14 2.53 0.28
CA TRP A 146 11.19 1.19 -0.29
C TRP A 146 10.26 1.09 -1.51
N SER A 147 10.75 0.49 -2.60
CA SER A 147 10.00 0.46 -3.86
C SER A 147 8.83 -0.52 -3.79
N ALA A 148 7.70 -0.15 -4.39
CA ALA A 148 6.53 -1.02 -4.43
C ALA A 148 6.77 -2.31 -5.22
N THR A 149 7.69 -2.29 -6.18
CA THR A 149 8.09 -3.50 -6.92
C THR A 149 8.87 -4.45 -6.02
N ALA A 150 9.86 -3.96 -5.28
CA ALA A 150 10.64 -4.78 -4.35
C ALA A 150 9.78 -5.34 -3.23
N ALA A 151 8.90 -4.52 -2.63
CA ALA A 151 7.97 -4.98 -1.60
C ALA A 151 7.03 -6.09 -2.08
N ARG A 152 6.48 -5.97 -3.30
CA ARG A 152 5.64 -7.03 -3.89
C ARG A 152 6.43 -8.31 -4.20
N ALA A 153 7.68 -8.18 -4.64
CA ALA A 153 8.54 -9.33 -4.90
C ALA A 153 8.85 -10.09 -3.60
N GLU A 154 9.22 -9.37 -2.54
CA GLU A 154 9.50 -9.95 -1.22
C GLU A 154 8.25 -10.63 -0.62
N LEU A 155 7.08 -9.98 -0.70
CA LEU A 155 5.80 -10.58 -0.29
C LEU A 155 5.47 -11.84 -1.08
N ARG A 156 5.69 -11.84 -2.39
CA ARG A 156 5.43 -13.00 -3.25
C ARG A 156 6.36 -14.16 -2.89
N GLN A 157 7.64 -13.87 -2.67
CA GLN A 157 8.62 -14.90 -2.31
C GLN A 157 8.23 -15.56 -0.99
N LEU A 158 7.96 -14.76 0.06
CA LEU A 158 7.54 -15.30 1.35
C LEU A 158 6.22 -16.08 1.30
N ALA A 159 5.29 -15.67 0.43
CA ALA A 159 4.06 -16.42 0.21
C ALA A 159 4.33 -17.80 -0.40
N VAL A 160 5.21 -17.86 -1.40
CA VAL A 160 5.64 -19.12 -2.02
C VAL A 160 6.34 -20.01 -0.99
N ASP A 161 7.26 -19.45 -0.22
CA ASP A 161 8.03 -20.18 0.80
C ASP A 161 7.12 -20.71 1.93
N ALA A 162 6.05 -19.99 2.27
CA ALA A 162 5.05 -20.43 3.23
C ALA A 162 3.99 -21.39 2.65
N GLY A 163 4.12 -21.80 1.38
CA GLY A 163 3.21 -22.73 0.71
C GLY A 163 1.89 -22.12 0.23
N VAL A 164 1.76 -20.79 0.22
CA VAL A 164 0.56 -20.08 -0.23
C VAL A 164 0.57 -19.96 -1.76
N ARG A 165 -0.23 -20.80 -2.43
CA ARG A 165 -0.26 -20.89 -3.90
C ARG A 165 -1.07 -19.79 -4.59
N ARG A 166 -1.92 -19.07 -3.85
CA ARG A 166 -2.77 -17.99 -4.37
C ARG A 166 -2.02 -16.65 -4.45
N ARG A 167 -2.64 -15.66 -5.09
CA ARG A 167 -2.09 -14.29 -5.10
C ARG A 167 -2.13 -13.70 -3.69
N PHE A 168 -0.97 -13.45 -3.11
CA PHE A 168 -0.88 -12.83 -1.78
C PHE A 168 -1.07 -11.31 -1.85
N ALA A 169 -2.26 -10.84 -1.48
CA ALA A 169 -2.61 -9.42 -1.44
C ALA A 169 -3.32 -9.09 -0.11
N PRO A 170 -2.57 -8.86 0.98
CA PRO A 170 -3.14 -8.71 2.34
C PRO A 170 -4.14 -7.56 2.50
N HIS A 171 -4.06 -6.55 1.62
CA HIS A 171 -4.95 -5.38 1.63
C HIS A 171 -6.39 -5.71 1.18
N GLN A 172 -6.66 -6.87 0.58
CA GLN A 172 -7.99 -7.23 0.09
C GLN A 172 -9.02 -7.48 1.22
N TYR A 173 -8.57 -7.63 2.46
CA TYR A 173 -9.48 -7.64 3.63
C TYR A 173 -10.15 -6.30 3.91
N ALA A 174 -9.56 -5.19 3.43
CA ALA A 174 -10.10 -3.86 3.66
C ALA A 174 -11.49 -3.66 3.02
N ASP A 175 -11.80 -4.43 1.98
CA ASP A 175 -13.09 -4.35 1.28
C ASP A 175 -14.18 -5.21 1.96
N MET A 176 -13.81 -6.16 2.82
CA MET A 176 -14.73 -7.14 3.43
C MET A 176 -15.03 -6.85 4.91
N ILE A 177 -14.18 -6.08 5.59
CA ILE A 177 -14.41 -5.63 6.97
C ILE A 177 -15.14 -4.29 6.94
N VAL A 178 -16.47 -4.33 7.06
CA VAL A 178 -17.23 -3.20 7.64
C VAL A 178 -16.67 -2.98 9.04
N LYS A 179 -15.90 -1.91 9.26
CA LYS A 179 -15.36 -1.55 10.57
C LYS A 179 -16.52 -1.29 11.53
N PRO A 180 -16.79 -2.14 12.56
CA PRO A 180 -17.55 -1.65 13.69
C PRO A 180 -16.60 -0.75 14.50
N ASN A 181 -17.08 0.43 14.88
CA ASN A 181 -16.41 1.40 15.77
C ASN A 181 -15.41 2.35 15.09
N CYS A 182 -15.94 3.26 14.27
CA CYS A 182 -15.47 4.64 14.25
C CYS A 182 -16.60 5.55 14.78
N ALA A 183 -16.97 5.36 16.05
CA ALA A 183 -17.96 6.21 16.71
C ALA A 183 -17.58 6.37 18.18
N ARG A 184 -16.77 7.40 18.47
CA ARG A 184 -16.75 8.19 19.72
C ARG A 184 -15.47 9.03 19.75
N SER A 185 -15.59 10.28 19.28
CA SER A 185 -14.90 11.49 19.79
C SER A 185 -14.53 12.48 18.67
N CYS A 186 -15.51 12.87 17.84
CA CYS A 186 -15.39 14.08 17.02
C CYS A 186 -16.73 14.82 16.91
N CYS A 187 -17.40 15.01 18.04
CA CYS A 187 -18.47 16.00 18.17
C CYS A 187 -18.33 16.69 19.52
N SER A 188 -17.41 17.65 19.62
CA SER A 188 -17.47 18.68 20.65
C SER A 188 -17.20 20.05 20.03
N GLY A 189 -18.26 20.86 19.98
CA GLY A 189 -18.20 22.30 20.18
C GLY A 189 -17.65 23.16 19.05
N ARG A 190 -18.53 23.62 18.16
CA ARG A 190 -18.50 25.02 17.71
C ARG A 190 -19.87 25.49 17.23
N SER A 191 -20.75 25.80 18.18
CA SER A 191 -21.84 26.75 17.96
C SER A 191 -21.23 28.14 17.86
N ASN A 192 -21.15 28.71 16.66
CA ASN A 192 -20.96 30.15 16.50
C ASN A 192 -22.14 30.69 15.69
N GLY A 193 -22.84 31.61 16.34
CA GLY A 193 -24.04 32.27 15.86
C GLY A 193 -23.83 32.97 14.53
N ARG A 194 -24.87 32.89 13.70
CA ARG A 194 -25.14 33.88 12.66
C ARG A 194 -26.41 34.60 13.07
N GLY A 195 -26.23 35.76 13.69
CA GLY A 195 -27.14 36.86 13.43
C GLY A 195 -26.89 37.33 12.00
N LEU A 196 -27.97 37.50 11.23
CA LEU A 196 -28.06 38.41 10.11
C LEU A 196 -29.55 38.62 9.83
N SER A 197 -29.99 39.83 10.18
CA SER A 197 -31.21 40.50 9.76
C SER A 197 -31.23 40.67 8.24
N ALA A 198 -32.40 40.50 7.63
CA ALA A 198 -32.86 41.29 6.48
C ALA A 198 -34.31 40.90 6.11
N TYR A 199 -35.20 41.90 6.22
CA TYR A 199 -36.57 42.03 5.71
C TYR A 199 -37.66 41.08 6.23
#